data_AF-A0A3D1PBC4-F1
#
_entry.id   AF-A0A3D1PBC4-F1
#
_cell.length_a   1.000
_cell.length_b   1.000
_cell.length_c   1.000
_cell.angle_alpha   90.00
_cell.angle_beta   90.00
_cell.angle_gamma   90.00
#
_symmetry.space_group_name_H-M   'P 1'
#
loop_
_entity.id
_entity.type
_entity.pdbx_description
1 polymer ?
#
loop_
_entity_poly.entity_id
_entity_poly.type
_entity_poly.pdbx_seq_one_letter_code
_entity_poly.pdbx_strand_id
1 'polypeptide(L)'
;PVVNLLKNNPKVVIIDVMNEPRGKNRYSESNQVVRDGLYSHQIVAQWLNRQAQFLSKNLPATVNITPGEEGWLVSPVNLDLNYLKNESQYYEGIDLKTNLFEENSAFTMGSIHMYTHAKVEIPRQKDCGDKYTDRRGWDYLLQPKQPQSSESYIKMGEEWLKSRASVFDKKPWYVGEMGWCRSQSQELRSPLPATALQTERIKIYRNWTEQAFALGARGVFLWELAGIKHRDEFYGLNPTQLIEIFSK
;
A
#
# COMPACT_ATOMS: atom_id res chain seq x y z
N PRO A 1 -14.29 -23.49 -10.33
CA PRO A 1 -13.18 -24.04 -11.15
C PRO A 1 -11.79 -23.60 -10.67
N VAL A 2 -11.52 -22.29 -10.55
CA VAL A 2 -10.20 -21.75 -10.16
C VAL A 2 -9.78 -22.19 -8.74
N VAL A 3 -10.66 -22.06 -7.74
CA VAL A 3 -10.35 -22.44 -6.35
C VAL A 3 -9.96 -23.92 -6.22
N ASN A 4 -10.58 -24.81 -7.00
CA ASN A 4 -10.24 -26.23 -6.99
C ASN A 4 -8.83 -26.51 -7.53
N LEU A 5 -8.33 -25.67 -8.46
CA LEU A 5 -6.96 -25.77 -8.95
C LEU A 5 -5.97 -25.28 -7.88
N LEU A 6 -6.31 -24.19 -7.18
CA LEU A 6 -5.46 -23.63 -6.12
C LEU A 6 -5.36 -24.55 -4.90
N LYS A 7 -6.47 -25.19 -4.53
CA LYS A 7 -6.56 -26.09 -3.37
C LYS A 7 -5.51 -27.20 -3.36
N ASN A 8 -5.13 -27.71 -4.54
CA ASN A 8 -4.19 -28.81 -4.68
C ASN A 8 -2.76 -28.35 -5.00
N ASN A 9 -2.50 -27.05 -5.02
CA ASN A 9 -1.19 -26.51 -5.33
C ASN A 9 -0.47 -26.06 -4.04
N PRO A 10 0.50 -26.82 -3.52
CA PRO A 10 1.20 -26.48 -2.28
C PRO A 10 2.08 -25.22 -2.40
N LYS A 11 2.28 -24.69 -3.60
CA LYS A 11 3.01 -23.43 -3.82
C LYS A 11 2.15 -22.19 -3.57
N VAL A 12 0.83 -22.33 -3.49
CA VAL A 12 -0.08 -21.23 -3.17
C VAL A 12 -0.15 -21.10 -1.66
N VAL A 13 0.47 -20.06 -1.11
CA VAL A 13 0.57 -19.82 0.34
C VAL A 13 -0.23 -18.61 0.82
N ILE A 14 -0.54 -17.69 -0.09
CA ILE A 14 -1.28 -16.45 0.15
C ILE A 14 -2.23 -16.21 -1.03
N ILE A 15 -3.44 -15.76 -0.76
CA ILE A 15 -4.36 -15.21 -1.75
C ILE A 15 -4.89 -13.87 -1.27
N ASP A 16 -4.68 -12.86 -2.12
CA ASP A 16 -5.26 -11.54 -1.94
C ASP A 16 -6.62 -11.53 -2.60
N VAL A 17 -7.65 -11.13 -1.85
CA VAL A 17 -9.02 -11.06 -2.39
C VAL A 17 -9.11 -10.03 -3.52
N MET A 18 -8.42 -8.91 -3.37
CA MET A 18 -8.39 -7.82 -4.34
C MET A 18 -7.11 -7.01 -4.16
N ASN A 19 -6.46 -6.58 -5.24
CA ASN A 19 -5.34 -5.65 -5.14
C ASN A 19 -5.85 -4.23 -4.86
N GLU A 20 -5.33 -3.58 -3.83
CA GLU A 20 -5.64 -2.20 -3.44
C GLU A 20 -7.14 -1.86 -3.43
N PRO A 21 -7.99 -2.62 -2.71
CA PRO A 21 -9.41 -2.29 -2.62
C PRO A 21 -9.57 -0.89 -2.01
N ARG A 22 -10.42 -0.07 -2.63
CA ARG A 22 -10.80 1.25 -2.11
C ARG A 22 -12.26 1.52 -2.42
N GLY A 23 -13.01 2.06 -1.47
CA GLY A 23 -14.36 2.59 -1.74
C GLY A 23 -14.31 3.84 -2.62
N LYS A 24 -13.19 4.57 -2.58
CA LYS A 24 -12.97 5.81 -3.32
C LYS A 24 -12.73 5.61 -4.82
N ASN A 25 -12.36 4.43 -5.33
CA ASN A 25 -11.86 4.29 -6.71
C ASN A 25 -12.82 4.90 -7.76
N ARG A 26 -14.09 4.51 -7.76
CA ARG A 26 -15.12 5.08 -8.65
C ARG A 26 -15.40 6.58 -8.42
N TYR A 27 -15.23 7.08 -7.19
CA TYR A 27 -15.50 8.47 -6.80
C TYR A 27 -14.32 9.40 -7.09
N SER A 28 -13.09 8.91 -6.94
CA SER A 28 -11.86 9.54 -7.44
C SER A 28 -11.93 9.70 -8.95
N GLU A 29 -12.36 8.67 -9.68
CA GLU A 29 -12.47 8.70 -11.14
C GLU A 29 -13.61 9.62 -11.63
N SER A 30 -14.71 9.73 -10.88
CA SER A 30 -15.89 10.51 -11.28
C SER A 30 -16.00 11.90 -10.64
N ASN A 31 -15.06 12.28 -9.76
CA ASN A 31 -15.13 13.49 -8.92
C ASN A 31 -16.46 13.62 -8.18
N GLN A 32 -17.00 12.50 -7.70
CA GLN A 32 -18.25 12.48 -6.94
C GLN A 32 -17.92 12.38 -5.46
N VAL A 33 -18.67 13.09 -4.62
CA VAL A 33 -18.71 12.77 -3.19
C VAL A 33 -19.31 11.36 -3.07
N VAL A 34 -18.70 10.50 -2.25
CA VAL A 34 -19.34 9.25 -1.85
C VAL A 34 -20.65 9.62 -1.18
N ARG A 35 -21.77 9.48 -1.89
CA ARG A 35 -23.11 9.71 -1.30
C ARG A 35 -23.22 8.80 -0.09
N ASP A 36 -23.68 9.35 1.03
CA ASP A 36 -23.64 8.73 2.35
C ASP A 36 -23.89 7.21 2.29
N GLY A 37 -22.91 6.46 2.78
CA GLY A 37 -22.97 5.02 2.93
C GLY A 37 -22.60 4.18 1.70
N LEU A 38 -22.67 4.68 0.45
CA LEU A 38 -22.72 3.77 -0.72
C LEU A 38 -21.43 2.99 -1.01
N TYR A 39 -20.29 3.43 -0.47
CA TYR A 39 -19.01 2.69 -0.47
C TYR A 39 -18.20 3.06 0.77
N SER A 40 -18.88 3.02 1.93
CA SER A 40 -18.19 3.19 3.21
C SER A 40 -17.24 2.01 3.46
N HIS A 41 -16.29 2.21 4.36
CA HIS A 41 -15.36 1.15 4.76
C HIS A 41 -16.09 -0.12 5.24
N GLN A 42 -17.28 -0.01 5.86
CA GLN A 42 -18.08 -1.17 6.25
C GLN A 42 -18.62 -1.96 5.04
N ILE A 43 -19.09 -1.29 3.98
CA ILE A 43 -19.58 -1.99 2.78
C ILE A 43 -18.43 -2.73 2.10
N VAL A 44 -17.27 -2.06 1.97
CA VAL A 44 -16.07 -2.67 1.40
C VAL A 44 -15.64 -3.87 2.24
N ALA A 45 -15.61 -3.73 3.57
CA ALA A 45 -15.27 -4.82 4.49
C ALA A 45 -16.22 -6.01 4.39
N GLN A 46 -17.54 -5.78 4.36
CA GLN A 46 -18.53 -6.84 4.18
C GLN A 46 -18.39 -7.54 2.83
N TRP A 47 -18.13 -6.80 1.75
CA TRP A 47 -17.92 -7.40 0.44
C TRP A 47 -16.65 -8.26 0.40
N LEU A 48 -15.53 -7.71 0.87
CA LEU A 48 -14.24 -8.41 0.98
C LEU A 48 -14.36 -9.66 1.86
N ASN A 49 -15.00 -9.55 3.01
CA ASN A 49 -15.17 -10.66 3.95
C ASN A 49 -16.03 -11.78 3.37
N ARG A 50 -17.06 -11.48 2.56
CA ARG A 50 -17.83 -12.54 1.85
C ARG A 50 -16.95 -13.35 0.91
N GLN A 51 -16.01 -12.70 0.20
CA GLN A 51 -15.04 -13.41 -0.65
C GLN A 51 -14.07 -14.23 0.21
N ALA A 52 -13.55 -13.64 1.29
CA ALA A 52 -12.65 -14.34 2.21
C ALA A 52 -13.30 -15.56 2.85
N GLN A 53 -14.56 -15.49 3.25
CA GLN A 53 -15.34 -16.61 3.77
C GLN A 53 -15.54 -17.71 2.71
N PHE A 54 -15.82 -17.32 1.47
CA PHE A 54 -15.89 -18.29 0.36
C PHE A 54 -14.54 -18.99 0.16
N LEU A 55 -13.42 -18.26 0.16
CA LEU A 55 -12.08 -18.81 0.03
C LEU A 55 -11.74 -19.73 1.21
N SER A 56 -11.98 -19.30 2.45
CA SER A 56 -11.73 -20.06 3.68
C SER A 56 -12.46 -21.40 3.71
N LYS A 57 -13.71 -21.45 3.22
CA LYS A 57 -14.48 -22.70 3.12
C LYS A 57 -13.95 -23.67 2.07
N ASN A 58 -13.24 -23.18 1.05
CA ASN A 58 -12.90 -23.97 -0.13
C ASN A 58 -11.39 -24.23 -0.29
N LEU A 59 -10.54 -23.56 0.50
CA LEU A 59 -9.09 -23.72 0.48
C LEU A 59 -8.56 -24.41 1.75
N PRO A 60 -7.38 -25.02 1.70
CA PRO A 60 -6.73 -25.57 2.88
C PRO A 60 -6.38 -24.44 3.87
N ALA A 61 -6.42 -24.73 5.17
CA ALA A 61 -6.06 -23.78 6.23
C ALA A 61 -4.60 -23.28 6.16
N THR A 62 -3.75 -23.92 5.36
CA THR A 62 -2.37 -23.49 5.10
C THR A 62 -2.28 -22.29 4.15
N VAL A 63 -3.35 -21.96 3.42
CA VAL A 63 -3.40 -20.80 2.53
C VAL A 63 -3.88 -19.61 3.33
N ASN A 64 -3.03 -18.59 3.46
CA ASN A 64 -3.43 -17.34 4.06
C ASN A 64 -4.33 -16.54 3.12
N ILE A 65 -5.35 -15.91 3.67
CA ILE A 65 -6.26 -15.05 2.92
C ILE A 65 -6.08 -13.63 3.43
N THR A 66 -5.80 -12.72 2.51
CA THR A 66 -5.54 -11.31 2.81
C THR A 66 -6.51 -10.43 2.03
N PRO A 67 -6.76 -9.21 2.51
CA PRO A 67 -7.60 -8.26 1.80
C PRO A 67 -6.86 -7.55 0.65
N GLY A 68 -5.52 -7.64 0.56
CA GLY A 68 -4.70 -6.99 -0.48
C GLY A 68 -4.64 -5.46 -0.38
N GLU A 69 -4.80 -4.93 0.83
CA GLU A 69 -4.91 -3.50 1.13
C GLU A 69 -3.57 -2.76 1.14
N GLU A 70 -3.65 -1.45 0.91
CA GLU A 70 -2.53 -0.54 1.14
C GLU A 70 -2.34 -0.19 2.63
N GLY A 71 -3.38 -0.38 3.45
CA GLY A 71 -3.34 -0.15 4.89
C GLY A 71 -3.95 1.18 5.35
N TRP A 72 -5.02 1.67 4.71
CA TRP A 72 -5.74 2.88 5.15
C TRP A 72 -6.42 2.69 6.51
N LEU A 73 -6.47 3.75 7.32
CA LEU A 73 -7.06 3.72 8.67
C LEU A 73 -8.10 4.82 8.84
N VAL A 74 -9.33 4.43 9.21
CA VAL A 74 -10.40 5.38 9.54
C VAL A 74 -10.16 6.07 10.88
N SER A 75 -9.40 5.45 11.78
CA SER A 75 -9.09 6.01 13.10
C SER A 75 -7.60 6.31 13.24
N PRO A 76 -7.23 7.40 13.95
CA PRO A 76 -5.85 7.63 14.36
C PRO A 76 -5.26 6.45 15.15
N VAL A 77 -3.95 6.29 15.06
CA VAL A 77 -3.19 5.32 15.87
C VAL A 77 -2.69 5.96 17.16
N ASN A 78 -2.49 5.18 18.22
CA ASN A 78 -1.92 5.68 19.47
C ASN A 78 -0.37 5.71 19.39
N LEU A 79 0.16 6.54 18.49
CA LEU A 79 1.59 6.76 18.29
C LEU A 79 1.86 8.25 18.12
N ASP A 80 3.01 8.69 18.61
CA ASP A 80 3.54 10.03 18.32
C ASP A 80 4.26 9.99 16.96
N LEU A 81 3.71 10.73 15.97
CA LEU A 81 4.13 10.69 14.58
C LEU A 81 4.55 12.10 14.13
N ASN A 82 5.81 12.24 13.70
CA ASN A 82 6.43 13.51 13.36
C ASN A 82 6.34 13.84 11.87
N TYR A 83 6.18 12.83 11.01
CA TYR A 83 6.18 12.95 9.56
C TYR A 83 4.85 12.51 8.94
N LEU A 84 4.24 11.43 9.41
CA LEU A 84 2.92 10.97 8.98
C LEU A 84 1.83 11.68 9.78
N LYS A 85 0.85 12.25 9.10
CA LYS A 85 -0.36 12.77 9.74
C LYS A 85 -1.12 11.65 10.43
N ASN A 86 -1.41 11.84 11.71
CA ASN A 86 -2.20 10.91 12.51
C ASN A 86 -3.68 11.32 12.52
N GLU A 87 -4.30 11.35 11.34
CA GLU A 87 -5.70 11.76 11.16
C GLU A 87 -6.52 10.67 10.47
N SER A 88 -7.84 10.80 10.53
CA SER A 88 -8.76 9.86 9.90
C SER A 88 -8.61 9.87 8.37
N GLN A 89 -8.46 8.69 7.77
CA GLN A 89 -8.39 8.50 6.32
C GLN A 89 -9.71 7.94 5.76
N TYR A 90 -10.84 8.25 6.40
CA TYR A 90 -12.16 7.72 6.07
C TYR A 90 -12.58 7.91 4.60
N TYR A 91 -12.04 8.95 3.95
CA TYR A 91 -12.30 9.27 2.56
C TYR A 91 -11.79 8.23 1.56
N GLU A 92 -10.91 7.31 1.96
CA GLU A 92 -10.48 6.19 1.10
C GLU A 92 -11.54 5.09 1.00
N GLY A 93 -12.55 5.11 1.88
CA GLY A 93 -13.67 4.16 1.86
C GLY A 93 -13.25 2.74 2.20
N ILE A 94 -12.13 2.56 2.91
CA ILE A 94 -11.62 1.29 3.40
C ILE A 94 -10.93 1.51 4.76
N ASP A 95 -10.92 0.48 5.60
CA ASP A 95 -10.28 0.51 6.91
C ASP A 95 -9.62 -0.83 7.23
N LEU A 96 -8.29 -0.83 7.31
CA LEU A 96 -7.48 -2.00 7.61
C LEU A 96 -7.93 -2.69 8.89
N LYS A 97 -8.25 -1.92 9.93
CA LYS A 97 -8.67 -2.46 11.22
C LYS A 97 -10.02 -3.18 11.11
N THR A 98 -11.01 -2.54 10.49
CA THR A 98 -12.34 -3.14 10.25
C THR A 98 -12.20 -4.43 9.44
N ASN A 99 -11.48 -4.40 8.31
CA ASN A 99 -11.31 -5.59 7.46
C ASN A 99 -10.74 -6.78 8.24
N LEU A 100 -9.72 -6.54 9.08
CA LEU A 100 -9.01 -7.62 9.76
C LEU A 100 -9.66 -8.10 11.05
N PHE A 101 -10.39 -7.23 11.75
CA PHE A 101 -10.83 -7.48 13.13
C PHE A 101 -12.32 -7.29 13.37
N GLU A 102 -13.12 -6.95 12.36
CA GLU A 102 -14.56 -6.99 12.48
C GLU A 102 -15.03 -8.43 12.82
N GLU A 103 -16.13 -8.52 13.55
CA GLU A 103 -16.73 -9.79 13.93
C GLU A 103 -16.98 -10.64 12.68
N ASN A 104 -16.55 -11.90 12.71
CA ASN A 104 -16.62 -12.84 11.57
C ASN A 104 -15.68 -12.53 10.40
N SER A 105 -14.64 -11.70 10.58
CA SER A 105 -13.57 -11.56 9.58
C SER A 105 -12.90 -12.91 9.31
N ALA A 106 -12.90 -13.34 8.04
CA ALA A 106 -12.27 -14.57 7.57
C ALA A 106 -10.82 -14.38 7.10
N PHE A 107 -10.30 -13.15 7.19
CA PHE A 107 -8.91 -12.86 6.83
C PHE A 107 -7.96 -13.45 7.87
N THR A 108 -6.98 -14.24 7.42
CA THR A 108 -6.00 -14.88 8.32
C THR A 108 -4.70 -14.08 8.41
N MET A 109 -4.47 -13.17 7.46
CA MET A 109 -3.25 -12.39 7.34
C MET A 109 -3.58 -10.99 6.79
N GLY A 110 -2.82 -10.00 7.22
CA GLY A 110 -2.91 -8.63 6.72
C GLY A 110 -1.88 -8.30 5.65
N SER A 111 -2.15 -7.28 4.86
CA SER A 111 -1.24 -6.74 3.85
C SER A 111 -1.22 -5.21 3.96
N ILE A 112 -0.08 -4.60 3.64
CA ILE A 112 0.03 -3.15 3.39
C ILE A 112 0.87 -2.90 2.16
N HIS A 113 0.62 -1.78 1.50
CA HIS A 113 1.46 -1.26 0.43
C HIS A 113 2.02 0.10 0.85
N MET A 114 3.14 0.50 0.26
CA MET A 114 3.80 1.75 0.61
C MET A 114 4.51 2.37 -0.59
N TYR A 115 4.16 3.62 -0.90
CA TYR A 115 4.65 4.38 -2.05
C TYR A 115 4.90 5.84 -1.71
N THR A 116 5.71 6.13 -0.69
CA THR A 116 5.92 7.52 -0.28
C THR A 116 6.57 8.33 -1.40
N HIS A 117 5.91 9.41 -1.84
CA HIS A 117 6.44 10.31 -2.86
C HIS A 117 5.84 11.71 -2.76
N ALA A 118 6.60 12.70 -3.24
CA ALA A 118 6.20 14.10 -3.26
C ALA A 118 5.17 14.46 -4.33
N LYS A 119 4.93 13.58 -5.33
CA LYS A 119 4.09 13.95 -6.46
C LYS A 119 2.63 14.14 -6.02
N VAL A 120 2.22 15.40 -5.98
CA VAL A 120 0.87 15.88 -5.72
C VAL A 120 0.08 15.89 -7.03
N GLU A 121 -1.18 15.46 -6.96
CA GLU A 121 -2.21 15.85 -7.94
C GLU A 121 -1.91 15.53 -9.42
N ILE A 122 -2.35 14.36 -9.89
CA ILE A 122 -2.28 14.00 -11.31
C ILE A 122 -3.51 14.57 -12.03
N PRO A 123 -3.36 15.48 -13.02
CA PRO A 123 -4.49 15.85 -13.86
C PRO A 123 -4.93 14.63 -14.65
N ARG A 124 -6.19 14.25 -14.50
CA ARG A 124 -6.84 13.15 -15.19
C ARG A 124 -8.00 13.65 -16.02
N GLN A 125 -8.42 12.85 -16.98
CA GLN A 125 -9.58 13.12 -17.81
C GLN A 125 -10.49 11.90 -17.77
N LYS A 126 -11.78 12.11 -17.51
CA LYS A 126 -12.81 11.05 -17.54
C LYS A 126 -13.03 10.59 -18.98
N ASP A 127 -13.60 9.39 -19.14
CA ASP A 127 -14.04 8.88 -20.45
C ASP A 127 -15.05 9.81 -21.16
N CYS A 128 -15.81 10.61 -20.38
CA CYS A 128 -16.74 11.62 -20.90
C CYS A 128 -16.08 12.98 -21.19
N GLY A 129 -14.76 13.12 -20.99
CA GLY A 129 -13.98 14.31 -21.33
C GLY A 129 -13.72 15.31 -20.19
N ASP A 130 -14.36 15.19 -19.03
CA ASP A 130 -14.15 16.09 -17.89
C ASP A 130 -12.73 15.95 -17.31
N LYS A 131 -12.11 17.08 -16.97
CA LYS A 131 -10.83 17.08 -16.24
C LYS A 131 -11.07 16.95 -14.74
N TYR A 132 -10.22 16.20 -14.04
CA TYR A 132 -10.19 16.14 -12.57
C TYR A 132 -8.76 16.05 -12.05
N THR A 133 -8.59 16.36 -10.77
CA THR A 133 -7.29 16.34 -10.11
C THR A 133 -7.22 15.18 -9.15
N ASP A 134 -6.36 14.23 -9.47
CA ASP A 134 -6.20 12.97 -8.79
C ASP A 134 -5.16 13.11 -7.66
N ARG A 135 -5.66 13.25 -6.43
CA ARG A 135 -4.87 13.48 -5.21
C ARG A 135 -4.19 12.22 -4.65
N ARG A 136 -3.80 11.26 -5.49
CA ARG A 136 -3.07 10.04 -5.07
C ARG A 136 -1.63 10.27 -4.53
N GLY A 137 -1.22 11.52 -4.34
CA GLY A 137 0.10 11.87 -3.84
C GLY A 137 0.26 11.69 -2.34
N TRP A 138 1.28 10.96 -1.87
CA TRP A 138 1.51 10.78 -0.43
C TRP A 138 1.84 12.07 0.34
N ASP A 139 2.08 13.19 -0.33
CA ASP A 139 2.27 14.51 0.29
C ASP A 139 1.10 14.95 1.17
N TYR A 140 -0.16 14.61 0.85
CA TYR A 140 -1.27 14.98 1.74
C TYR A 140 -1.20 14.22 3.08
N LEU A 141 -0.44 13.14 3.17
CA LEU A 141 -0.17 12.39 4.40
C LEU A 141 1.01 12.96 5.19
N LEU A 142 1.79 13.88 4.62
CA LEU A 142 2.92 14.50 5.29
C LEU A 142 2.44 15.55 6.29
N GLN A 143 3.00 15.55 7.49
CA GLN A 143 2.72 16.54 8.53
C GLN A 143 2.96 17.97 7.99
N PRO A 144 2.02 18.93 8.17
CA PRO A 144 2.09 20.24 7.52
C PRO A 144 3.35 21.08 7.83
N LYS A 145 4.02 20.78 8.96
CA LYS A 145 5.24 21.47 9.39
C LYS A 145 6.52 20.87 8.81
N GLN A 146 6.45 19.70 8.18
CA GLN A 146 7.63 19.04 7.62
C GLN A 146 7.93 19.57 6.21
N PRO A 147 9.22 19.69 5.85
CA PRO A 147 9.58 20.12 4.51
C PRO A 147 9.20 19.02 3.50
N GLN A 148 8.78 19.41 2.29
CA GLN A 148 8.55 18.49 1.18
C GLN A 148 9.88 18.01 0.57
N SER A 149 10.70 17.33 1.37
CA SER A 149 12.02 16.82 0.99
C SER A 149 12.03 15.29 0.94
N SER A 150 12.97 14.71 0.18
CA SER A 150 13.14 13.24 0.12
C SER A 150 13.23 12.62 1.52
N GLU A 151 13.98 13.25 2.43
CA GLU A 151 14.13 12.78 3.81
C GLU A 151 12.78 12.70 4.53
N SER A 152 11.94 13.73 4.42
CA SER A 152 10.61 13.72 5.03
C SER A 152 9.73 12.60 4.53
N TYR A 153 9.74 12.30 3.23
CA TYR A 153 8.96 11.19 2.68
C TYR A 153 9.53 9.83 3.11
N ILE A 154 10.86 9.70 3.20
CA ILE A 154 11.50 8.49 3.73
C ILE A 154 11.06 8.24 5.18
N LYS A 155 11.11 9.27 6.02
CA LYS A 155 10.67 9.22 7.42
C LYS A 155 9.17 9.00 7.57
N MET A 156 8.36 9.58 6.70
CA MET A 156 6.93 9.28 6.63
C MET A 156 6.67 7.80 6.29
N GLY A 157 7.49 7.18 5.43
CA GLY A 157 7.41 5.75 5.14
C GLY A 157 7.77 4.89 6.36
N GLU A 158 8.82 5.28 7.10
CA GLU A 158 9.17 4.63 8.36
C GLU A 158 8.01 4.70 9.39
N GLU A 159 7.31 5.83 9.45
CA GLU A 159 6.15 6.03 10.32
C GLU A 159 4.89 5.32 9.81
N TRP A 160 4.71 5.19 8.49
CA TRP A 160 3.66 4.36 7.89
C TRP A 160 3.78 2.91 8.35
N LEU A 161 4.98 2.32 8.23
CA LEU A 161 5.24 0.96 8.68
C LEU A 161 4.93 0.78 10.18
N LYS A 162 5.41 1.70 11.05
CA LYS A 162 5.14 1.65 12.50
C LYS A 162 3.64 1.76 12.81
N SER A 163 2.97 2.72 12.18
CA SER A 163 1.54 2.97 12.32
C SER A 163 0.74 1.72 11.98
N ARG A 164 1.03 1.07 10.85
CA ARG A 164 0.26 -0.10 10.40
C ARG A 164 0.59 -1.35 11.20
N ALA A 165 1.86 -1.55 11.53
CA ALA A 165 2.29 -2.61 12.44
C ALA A 165 1.54 -2.58 13.77
N SER A 166 1.27 -1.38 14.32
CA SER A 166 0.51 -1.23 15.57
C SER A 166 -0.95 -1.70 15.50
N VAL A 167 -1.50 -1.83 14.29
CA VAL A 167 -2.90 -2.26 14.07
C VAL A 167 -3.00 -3.77 13.95
N PHE A 168 -1.98 -4.45 13.42
CA PHE A 168 -2.02 -5.90 13.17
C PHE A 168 -2.07 -6.75 14.45
N ASP A 169 -1.75 -6.20 15.62
CA ASP A 169 -1.70 -6.92 16.90
C ASP A 169 -0.94 -8.26 16.76
N LYS A 170 -1.61 -9.40 16.94
CA LYS A 170 -1.02 -10.75 16.79
C LYS A 170 -1.27 -11.38 15.41
N LYS A 171 -2.00 -10.72 14.52
CA LYS A 171 -2.30 -11.23 13.19
C LYS A 171 -1.03 -11.14 12.31
N PRO A 172 -0.63 -12.22 11.61
CA PRO A 172 0.50 -12.13 10.70
C PRO A 172 0.20 -11.10 9.59
N TRP A 173 1.25 -10.45 9.09
CA TRP A 173 1.12 -9.47 8.02
C TRP A 173 2.36 -9.42 7.14
N TYR A 174 2.27 -8.78 5.99
CA TYR A 174 3.39 -8.56 5.07
C TYR A 174 3.23 -7.22 4.34
N VAL A 175 4.33 -6.75 3.73
CA VAL A 175 4.29 -5.61 2.80
C VAL A 175 4.12 -6.17 1.39
N GLY A 176 2.95 -6.00 0.78
CA GLY A 176 2.62 -6.54 -0.54
C GLY A 176 3.22 -5.74 -1.69
N GLU A 177 3.43 -4.44 -1.49
CA GLU A 177 4.12 -3.60 -2.45
C GLU A 177 4.90 -2.50 -1.71
N MET A 178 6.21 -2.39 -1.99
CA MET A 178 7.07 -1.36 -1.41
C MET A 178 7.79 -0.61 -2.54
N GLY A 179 7.54 0.70 -2.63
CA GLY A 179 8.09 1.56 -3.67
C GLY A 179 8.57 2.91 -3.15
N TRP A 180 9.67 3.40 -3.71
CA TRP A 180 10.21 4.73 -3.51
C TRP A 180 10.35 5.46 -4.84
N CYS A 181 9.88 6.70 -4.90
CA CYS A 181 10.05 7.58 -6.05
C CYS A 181 10.47 8.98 -5.60
N ARG A 182 11.50 9.51 -6.28
CA ARG A 182 11.92 10.90 -6.15
C ARG A 182 11.13 11.73 -7.15
N SER A 183 10.49 12.80 -6.72
CA SER A 183 9.97 13.80 -7.65
C SER A 183 11.17 14.54 -8.27
N GLN A 184 11.33 14.51 -9.59
CA GLN A 184 12.18 15.51 -10.24
C GLN A 184 11.53 16.88 -10.05
N SER A 185 12.26 17.86 -9.52
CA SER A 185 11.88 19.26 -9.70
C SER A 185 11.89 19.58 -11.19
N GLN A 186 10.91 20.33 -11.70
CA GLN A 186 10.89 20.77 -13.11
C GLN A 186 12.20 21.48 -13.56
N GLU A 187 12.99 21.96 -12.60
CA GLU A 187 14.26 22.69 -12.78
C GLU A 187 15.48 21.77 -12.96
N LEU A 188 15.42 20.50 -12.55
CA LEU A 188 16.50 19.51 -12.69
C LEU A 188 16.19 18.60 -13.87
N ARG A 189 16.36 19.13 -15.09
CA ARG A 189 16.11 18.40 -16.36
C ARG A 189 17.14 17.30 -16.68
N SER A 190 18.14 17.09 -15.83
CA SER A 190 19.06 15.97 -15.98
C SER A 190 18.65 14.87 -14.98
N PRO A 191 18.16 13.71 -15.45
CA PRO A 191 17.95 12.57 -14.56
C PRO A 191 19.28 12.26 -13.87
N LEU A 192 19.23 12.03 -12.56
CA LEU A 192 20.38 11.50 -11.85
C LEU A 192 20.87 10.24 -12.59
N PRO A 193 22.19 9.99 -12.65
CA PRO A 193 22.70 8.75 -13.22
C PRO A 193 21.98 7.56 -12.58
N ALA A 194 21.53 6.61 -13.39
CA ALA A 194 20.74 5.46 -12.93
C ALA A 194 21.39 4.76 -11.71
N THR A 195 22.72 4.74 -11.65
CA THR A 195 23.52 4.18 -10.55
C THR A 195 23.37 4.92 -9.21
N ALA A 196 23.26 6.26 -9.23
CA ALA A 196 23.06 7.06 -8.03
C ALA A 196 21.66 6.87 -7.44
N LEU A 197 20.63 6.85 -8.30
CA LEU A 197 19.25 6.56 -7.91
C LEU A 197 19.10 5.14 -7.37
N GLN A 198 19.79 4.17 -7.96
CA GLN A 198 19.82 2.78 -7.49
C GLN A 198 20.47 2.67 -6.11
N THR A 199 21.61 3.32 -5.89
CA THR A 199 22.31 3.28 -4.59
C THR A 199 21.47 3.91 -3.47
N GLU A 200 20.80 5.03 -3.75
CA GLU A 200 19.86 5.66 -2.82
C GLU A 200 18.71 4.71 -2.45
N ARG A 201 18.09 4.08 -3.46
CA ARG A 201 16.95 3.15 -3.27
C ARG A 201 17.30 1.91 -2.48
N ILE A 202 18.46 1.30 -2.75
CA ILE A 202 18.88 0.09 -2.03
C ILE A 202 18.97 0.37 -0.52
N LYS A 203 19.51 1.52 -0.13
CA LYS A 203 19.57 1.93 1.29
C LYS A 203 18.18 2.12 1.88
N ILE A 204 17.28 2.80 1.16
CA ILE A 204 15.91 3.05 1.62
C ILE A 204 15.13 1.74 1.75
N TYR A 205 15.12 0.91 0.71
CA TYR A 205 14.43 -0.38 0.72
C TYR A 205 15.00 -1.33 1.76
N ARG A 206 16.33 -1.39 1.93
CA ARG A 206 16.95 -2.20 2.99
C ARG A 206 16.48 -1.72 4.37
N ASN A 207 16.55 -0.42 4.64
CA ASN A 207 16.11 0.15 5.92
C ASN A 207 14.63 -0.17 6.21
N TRP A 208 13.74 0.08 5.25
CA TRP A 208 12.31 -0.21 5.41
C TRP A 208 12.01 -1.71 5.51
N THR A 209 12.75 -2.55 4.78
CA THR A 209 12.61 -4.01 4.84
C THR A 209 13.04 -4.54 6.22
N GLU A 210 14.21 -4.13 6.71
CA GLU A 210 14.69 -4.46 8.05
C GLU A 210 13.70 -3.98 9.12
N GLN A 211 13.15 -2.78 8.96
CA GLN A 211 12.14 -2.23 9.86
C GLN A 211 10.84 -3.02 9.83
N ALA A 212 10.33 -3.39 8.65
CA ALA A 212 9.10 -4.19 8.52
C ALA A 212 9.26 -5.55 9.21
N PHE A 213 10.39 -6.23 9.01
CA PHE A 213 10.70 -7.49 9.70
C PHE A 213 10.83 -7.31 11.22
N ALA A 214 11.49 -6.25 11.68
CA ALA A 214 11.58 -5.93 13.11
C ALA A 214 10.20 -5.66 13.75
N LEU A 215 9.23 -5.18 12.96
CA LEU A 215 7.84 -4.97 13.34
C LEU A 215 6.95 -6.22 13.15
N GLY A 216 7.53 -7.36 12.80
CA GLY A 216 6.83 -8.65 12.73
C GLY A 216 6.22 -9.00 11.36
N ALA A 217 6.55 -8.26 10.30
CA ALA A 217 6.17 -8.65 8.95
C ALA A 217 6.75 -10.04 8.60
N ARG A 218 5.99 -10.85 7.87
CA ARG A 218 6.39 -12.19 7.39
C ARG A 218 7.01 -12.15 6.01
N GLY A 219 6.89 -11.04 5.30
CA GLY A 219 7.41 -10.85 3.95
C GLY A 219 7.37 -9.38 3.55
N VAL A 220 8.21 -9.05 2.58
CA VAL A 220 8.25 -7.74 1.92
C VAL A 220 8.43 -7.99 0.43
N PHE A 221 7.54 -7.44 -0.38
CA PHE A 221 7.61 -7.51 -1.83
C PHE A 221 7.85 -6.09 -2.36
N LEU A 222 8.96 -5.94 -3.09
CA LEU A 222 9.30 -4.66 -3.72
C LEU A 222 8.47 -4.50 -4.98
N TRP A 223 7.97 -3.30 -5.21
CA TRP A 223 7.23 -3.01 -6.43
C TRP A 223 8.17 -2.98 -7.63
N GLU A 224 8.13 -4.02 -8.46
CA GLU A 224 8.92 -4.14 -9.68
C GLU A 224 8.12 -3.66 -10.89
N LEU A 225 8.52 -2.53 -11.48
CA LEU A 225 8.02 -2.14 -12.80
C LEU A 225 8.85 -2.80 -13.90
N ALA A 226 8.54 -4.06 -14.17
CA ALA A 226 8.94 -4.70 -15.41
C ALA A 226 8.17 -4.05 -16.59
N GLY A 227 8.75 -2.99 -17.18
CA GLY A 227 8.45 -2.62 -18.57
C GLY A 227 7.37 -1.58 -18.84
N ILE A 228 6.72 -0.97 -17.85
CA ILE A 228 5.81 0.17 -18.09
C ILE A 228 6.57 1.47 -17.82
N LYS A 229 6.72 2.32 -18.85
CA LYS A 229 7.23 3.69 -18.73
C LYS A 229 6.22 4.53 -17.93
N HIS A 230 6.20 4.38 -16.62
CA HIS A 230 5.61 5.39 -15.76
C HIS A 230 6.47 6.66 -15.87
N ARG A 231 5.82 7.82 -16.01
CA ARG A 231 6.50 9.13 -16.03
C ARG A 231 7.15 9.48 -14.69
N ASP A 232 6.82 8.70 -13.66
CA ASP A 232 7.36 8.76 -12.32
C ASP A 232 8.48 7.73 -12.25
N GLU A 233 9.67 8.12 -11.78
CA GLU A 233 10.93 7.39 -11.91
C GLU A 233 11.00 6.06 -11.14
N PHE A 234 9.99 5.20 -11.17
CA PHE A 234 10.03 3.88 -10.58
C PHE A 234 10.85 2.91 -11.47
N TYR A 235 12.14 3.14 -11.61
CA TYR A 235 13.05 2.17 -12.25
C TYR A 235 13.03 0.83 -11.50
N GLY A 236 12.83 -0.27 -12.24
CA GLY A 236 12.93 -1.63 -11.72
C GLY A 236 14.32 -1.97 -11.20
N LEU A 237 14.38 -2.83 -10.18
CA LEU A 237 15.62 -3.37 -9.61
C LEU A 237 15.96 -4.68 -10.31
N ASN A 238 17.23 -4.92 -10.59
CA ASN A 238 17.69 -6.21 -11.11
C ASN A 238 17.84 -7.26 -9.98
N PRO A 239 17.97 -8.56 -10.30
CA PRO A 239 18.09 -9.61 -9.29
C PRO A 239 19.24 -9.42 -8.28
N THR A 240 20.41 -8.91 -8.71
CA THR A 240 21.54 -8.63 -7.80
C THR A 240 21.20 -7.56 -6.77
N GLN A 241 20.46 -6.51 -7.18
CA GLN A 241 20.02 -5.44 -6.29
C GLN A 241 18.93 -5.93 -5.33
N LEU A 242 18.03 -6.81 -5.79
CA LEU A 242 17.06 -7.48 -4.91
C LEU A 242 17.79 -8.31 -3.85
N ILE A 243 18.80 -9.10 -4.25
CA ILE A 243 19.64 -9.86 -3.32
C ILE A 243 20.27 -8.92 -2.29
N GLU A 244 20.78 -7.75 -2.70
CA GLU A 244 21.39 -6.79 -1.77
C GLU A 244 20.42 -6.25 -0.71
N ILE A 245 19.13 -6.16 -1.03
CA ILE A 245 18.09 -5.68 -0.10
C ILE A 245 17.69 -6.78 0.89
N PHE A 246 17.59 -8.02 0.40
CA PHE A 246 17.16 -9.19 1.17
C PHE A 246 18.30 -10.02 1.75
N SER A 247 19.57 -9.66 1.50
CA SER A 247 20.72 -10.38 2.03
C SER A 247 20.84 -10.11 3.52
N LYS A 248 20.13 -10.90 4.32
CA LYS A 248 20.34 -11.23 5.74
C LYS A 248 19.34 -12.34 6.11
#